data_AF-A1XEA0-F1
#
_entry.id   AF-A1XEA0-F1
#
_cell.length_a   1.000
_cell.length_b   1.000
_cell.length_c   1.000
_cell.angle_alpha   90.00
_cell.angle_beta   90.00
_cell.angle_gamma   90.00
#
_symmetry.space_group_name_H-M   'P 1'
#
loop_
_entity.id
_entity.type
_entity.pdbx_description
1 polymer ?
#
loop_
_entity_poly.entity_id
_entity_poly.type
_entity_poly.pdbx_seq_one_letter_code
_entity_poly.pdbx_strand_id
1 'polypeptide(L)' 'PDTVAFVPISGWNGDNMLEPSANMPWFKGWKVTRKDGNASGTTLLEALDCILPPTRPTDK' A
#
# COMPACT_ATOMS: atom_id res chain seq x y z
N PRO A 1 9.10 -7.79 -7.32
CA PRO A 1 8.95 -7.19 -5.97
C PRO A 1 8.39 -5.76 -6.06
N ASP A 2 8.89 -4.96 -7.00
CA ASP A 2 8.59 -3.53 -7.15
C ASP A 2 7.10 -3.20 -7.40
N THR A 3 6.29 -4.19 -7.76
CA THR A 3 4.84 -4.04 -7.98
C THR A 3 3.99 -4.23 -6.73
N VAL A 4 4.59 -4.66 -5.61
CA VAL A 4 3.93 -5.07 -4.37
C VAL A 4 4.35 -4.15 -3.24
N ALA A 5 3.36 -3.58 -2.54
CA ALA A 5 3.60 -2.76 -1.35
C ALA A 5 3.91 -3.66 -0.15
N PHE A 6 5.01 -3.40 0.55
CA PHE A 6 5.36 -4.05 1.81
C PHE A 6 5.13 -3.08 2.96
N VAL A 7 4.16 -3.40 3.83
CA VAL A 7 3.76 -2.54 4.95
C VAL A 7 3.95 -3.29 6.27
N PRO A 8 4.87 -2.86 7.14
CA PRO A 8 4.95 -3.40 8.50
C PRO A 8 3.77 -2.86 9.33
N ILE A 9 2.98 -3.76 9.91
CA ILE A 9 1.77 -3.41 10.68
C ILE A 9 1.76 -4.11 12.04
N SER A 10 1.06 -3.50 13.00
CA SER A 10 0.56 -4.20 14.19
C SER A 10 -0.96 -4.28 14.11
N GLY A 11 -1.49 -5.46 13.83
CA GLY A 11 -2.95 -5.66 13.73
C GLY A 11 -3.69 -5.44 15.05
N TRP A 12 -3.01 -5.63 16.19
CA TRP A 12 -3.61 -5.44 17.53
C TRP A 12 -3.63 -3.98 17.96
N ASN A 13 -2.51 -3.27 17.80
CA ASN A 13 -2.37 -1.87 18.24
C ASN A 13 -2.87 -0.86 17.19
N GLY A 14 -3.05 -1.28 15.93
CA GLY A 14 -3.45 -0.39 14.84
C GLY A 14 -2.30 0.32 14.13
N ASP A 15 -1.05 0.01 14.46
CA ASP A 15 0.12 0.68 13.88
C ASP A 15 0.18 0.50 12.36
N ASN A 16 0.32 1.60 11.63
CA ASN A 16 0.36 1.66 10.16
C ASN A 16 -0.87 1.08 9.46
N MET A 17 -2.00 0.84 10.15
CA MET A 17 -3.22 0.36 9.50
C MET A 17 -3.94 1.50 8.77
N LEU A 18 -4.34 2.53 9.51
CA LEU A 18 -5.06 3.71 8.99
C LEU A 18 -4.18 4.96 9.05
N GLU A 19 -3.37 5.08 10.10
CA GLU A 19 -2.48 6.20 10.35
C GLU A 19 -1.02 5.73 10.54
N PRO A 20 -0.01 6.55 10.20
CA PRO A 20 1.38 6.22 10.44
C PRO A 20 1.68 6.02 11.93
N SER A 21 2.47 5.00 12.24
CA SER A 21 2.89 4.70 13.61
C SER A 21 4.14 5.49 14.00
N ALA A 22 4.11 6.12 15.17
CA ALA A 22 5.30 6.71 15.80
C ALA A 22 6.30 5.64 16.30
N ASN A 23 5.89 4.37 16.45
CA ASN A 23 6.72 3.27 16.93
C ASN A 23 7.69 2.74 15.86
N MET A 24 7.53 3.15 14.61
CA MET A 24 8.33 2.69 13.47
C MET A 24 9.04 3.84 12.75
N PRO A 25 9.92 4.61 13.42
CA PRO A 25 10.59 5.76 12.82
C PRO A 25 11.56 5.40 11.68
N TRP A 26 11.94 4.12 11.58
CA TRP A 26 12.80 3.60 10.53
C TRP A 26 12.06 3.35 9.20
N PHE A 27 10.73 3.21 9.24
CA PHE A 27 9.94 2.94 8.05
C PHE A 27 9.59 4.25 7.34
N LYS A 28 10.09 4.41 6.12
CA LYS A 28 9.91 5.63 5.31
C LYS A 28 8.75 5.53 4.32
N GLY A 29 7.90 4.53 4.48
CA GLY A 29 6.84 4.19 3.55
C GLY A 29 7.24 3.12 2.53
N TRP A 30 6.23 2.61 1.86
CA TRP A 30 6.33 1.67 0.76
C TRP A 30 6.28 2.42 -0.58
N LYS A 31 6.83 1.80 -1.63
CA LYS A 31 6.77 2.32 -3.00
C LYS A 31 6.47 1.17 -3.95
N VAL A 32 5.59 1.44 -4.90
CA VAL A 32 5.19 0.50 -5.93
C VAL A 32 5.35 1.15 -7.31
N THR A 33 5.96 0.41 -8.23
CA THR A 33 6.15 0.77 -9.63
C THR A 33 5.35 -0.16 -10.52
N ARG A 34 4.45 0.39 -11.32
CA ARG A 34 3.61 -0.35 -12.28
C ARG A 34 3.62 0.38 -13.62
N LYS A 35 3.27 -0.34 -14.70
CA LYS A 35 3.19 0.23 -16.05
C LYS A 35 2.20 1.40 -16.12
N ASP A 36 1.11 1.32 -15.36
CA ASP A 36 0.00 2.27 -15.44
C ASP A 36 0.04 3.37 -14.35
N GLY A 37 1.14 3.44 -13.58
CA GLY A 37 1.34 4.47 -12.55
C GLY A 37 2.18 3.99 -11.37
N ASN A 38 3.04 4.87 -10.87
CA ASN A 38 3.78 4.66 -9.63
C ASN A 38 2.96 5.17 -8.44
N ALA A 39 3.12 4.53 -7.29
CA ALA A 39 2.48 4.94 -6.05
C ALA A 39 3.41 4.75 -4.85
N SER A 40 3.13 5.50 -3.79
CA SER A 40 3.83 5.41 -2.52
C SER A 40 2.87 5.78 -1.39
N GLY A 41 3.10 5.21 -0.22
CA GLY A 41 2.33 5.48 0.99
C GLY A 41 3.05 4.92 2.20
N THR A 42 2.42 5.02 3.36
CA THR A 42 2.93 4.50 4.63
C THR A 42 1.96 3.52 5.26
N THR A 43 0.65 3.69 5.07
CA THR A 43 -0.36 2.87 5.76
C THR A 43 -0.87 1.72 4.88
N LEU A 44 -1.51 0.75 5.52
CA LEU A 44 -2.16 -0.37 4.84
C LEU A 44 -3.36 0.11 4.01
N LEU A 45 -4.14 1.07 4.52
CA LEU A 45 -5.24 1.66 3.79
C LEU A 45 -4.77 2.28 2.46
N GLU A 46 -3.70 3.08 2.50
CA GLU A 46 -3.14 3.68 1.30
C GLU A 46 -2.65 2.62 0.30
N ALA A 47 -2.14 1.49 0.79
CA ALA A 47 -1.71 0.38 -0.06
C ALA A 47 -2.90 -0.31 -0.76
N LEU A 48 -4.04 -0.40 -0.09
CA LEU A 48 -5.28 -0.94 -0.65
C LEU A 48 -5.94 0.02 -1.64
N ASP A 49 -5.99 1.32 -1.32
CA ASP A 49 -6.53 2.36 -2.22
C ASP A 49 -5.72 2.50 -3.51
N CYS A 50 -4.44 2.14 -3.45
CA CYS A 50 -3.55 2.08 -4.61
C CYS A 50 -3.85 0.89 -5.55
N ILE A 51 -4.69 -0.08 -5.17
CA ILE A 51 -4.99 -1.22 -6.02
C ILE A 51 -5.81 -0.75 -7.23
N LEU A 52 -5.23 -0.93 -8.42
CA LEU A 52 -5.94 -0.64 -9.67
C LEU A 52 -7.09 -1.63 -9.84
N PRO A 53 -8.31 -1.15 -10.14
CA PRO A 53 -9.43 -2.05 -10.39
C PRO A 53 -9.12 -2.93 -11.60
N PRO A 54 -9.57 -4.20 -11.59
CA PRO A 54 -9.37 -5.08 -12.73
C PRO A 54 -10.11 -4.54 -13.96
N THR A 55 -9.53 -4.72 -15.14
CA THR A 55 -10.19 -4.37 -16.40
C THR A 55 -11.49 -5.17 -16.52
N ARG A 56 -12.61 -4.47 -16.72
CA ARG A 56 -13.89 -5.12 -16.97
C ARG A 56 -13.78 -5.92 -18.28
N PRO A 57 -14.09 -7.23 -18.29
CA PRO A 57 -14.11 -8.02 -19.52
C PRO A 57 -15.36 -7.62 -20.33
N THR A 58 -15.19 -6.77 -21.33
CA THR A 58 -16.26 -6.29 -22.21
C THR A 58 -16.51 -7.19 -23.42
N ASP A 59 -15.61 -8.14 -23.69
CA ASP A 59 -15.69 -9.08 -24.83
C ASP A 59 -16.36 -10.41 -24.48
N LYS A 60 -17.54 -10.38 -23.84
CA LYS A 60 -18.43 -11.54 -23.71
C LYS A 60 -19.78 -11.27 -24.34
#